data_AF-A0A8T6VDR1-F1
#
_entry.id   AF-A0A8T6VDR1-F1
#
_cell.length_a   1.000
_cell.length_b   1.000
_cell.length_c   1.000
_cell.angle_alpha   90.00
_cell.angle_beta   90.00
_cell.angle_gamma   90.00
#
_symmetry.space_group_name_H-M   'P 1'
#
loop_
_entity.id
_entity.type
_entity.pdbx_description
1 polymer ?
#
loop_
_entity_poly.entity_id
_entity_poly.type
_entity_poly.pdbx_seq_one_letter_code
_entity_poly.pdbx_strand_id
1 'polypeptide(L)' 'IVADGDAKEILTNKELTFKASIVPPQMTQIFVGLADFGLPMDVINVHEARRILLGFLKEEVKP' A
#
# COMPACT_ATOMS: atom_id res chain seq x y z
N ILE A 1 20.42 -13.27 0.93
CA ILE A 1 19.49 -12.17 1.29
C ILE A 1 19.13 -11.47 -0.02
N VAL A 2 17.84 -11.31 -0.34
CA VAL A 2 17.37 -10.75 -1.62
C VAL A 2 17.31 -9.22 -1.60
N ALA A 3 16.92 -8.63 -0.46
CA ALA A 3 17.00 -7.20 -0.17
C ALA A 3 16.93 -6.97 1.34
N ASP A 4 17.31 -5.77 1.79
CA ASP A 4 17.19 -5.27 3.15
C ASP A 4 16.87 -3.77 3.10
N GLY A 5 16.06 -3.27 4.03
CA GLY A 5 15.54 -1.91 4.01
C GLY A 5 14.20 -1.76 4.73
N ASP A 6 13.56 -0.60 4.56
CA ASP A 6 12.25 -0.34 5.16
C ASP A 6 11.19 -1.32 4.62
N ALA A 7 10.30 -1.75 5.50
CA ALA A 7 9.27 -2.73 5.14
C ALA A 7 8.38 -2.24 4.00
N LYS A 8 8.03 -0.96 3.93
CA LYS A 8 7.24 -0.41 2.82
C LYS A 8 8.01 -0.51 1.53
N GLU A 9 9.24 -0.01 1.50
CA GLU A 9 10.09 0.00 0.31
C GLU A 9 10.28 -1.41 -0.28
N ILE A 10 10.53 -2.40 0.58
CA ILE A 10 10.76 -3.78 0.15
C ILE A 10 9.46 -4.46 -0.27
N LEU A 11 8.41 -4.39 0.56
CA LEU A 11 7.18 -5.15 0.35
C LEU A 11 6.26 -4.55 -0.72
N THR A 12 6.44 -3.29 -1.10
CA THR A 12 5.67 -2.67 -2.20
C THR A 12 6.41 -2.73 -3.53
N ASN A 13 7.67 -3.17 -3.56
CA ASN A 13 8.43 -3.36 -4.79
C ASN A 13 8.12 -4.73 -5.42
N LYS A 14 7.31 -4.73 -6.48
CA LYS A 14 6.90 -5.95 -7.20
C LYS A 14 8.07 -6.79 -7.70
N GLU A 15 9.15 -6.15 -8.16
CA GLU A 15 10.32 -6.84 -8.67
C GLU A 15 11.06 -7.59 -7.54
N LEU A 16 11.23 -6.96 -6.39
CA LEU A 16 11.87 -7.58 -5.22
C LEU A 16 11.01 -8.71 -4.63
N THR A 17 9.70 -8.50 -4.49
CA THR A 17 8.80 -9.54 -3.98
C THR A 17 8.81 -10.76 -4.90
N PHE A 18 8.78 -10.54 -6.22
CA PHE A 18 8.81 -11.63 -7.19
C PHE A 18 10.15 -12.38 -7.18
N LYS A 19 11.28 -11.67 -7.10
CA LYS A 19 12.62 -12.26 -6.92
C LYS A 19 12.73 -13.11 -5.66
N ALA A 20 11.98 -12.77 -4.61
CA ALA A 20 11.89 -13.51 -3.36
C ALA A 20 10.81 -14.61 -3.35
N SER A 21 10.15 -14.86 -4.49
CA SER A 21 9.04 -15.83 -4.62
C SER A 21 7.86 -15.56 -3.69
N ILE A 22 7.61 -14.29 -3.38
CA ILE A 22 6.44 -13.82 -2.62
C ILE A 22 5.67 -12.79 -3.45
N VAL A 23 4.47 -12.46 -2.98
CA VAL A 23 3.66 -11.38 -3.55
C VAL A 23 3.65 -10.17 -2.61
N PRO A 24 3.37 -8.96 -3.12
CA PRO A 24 3.13 -7.81 -2.25
C PRO A 24 1.99 -8.08 -1.27
N PRO A 25 1.97 -7.44 -0.09
CA PRO A 25 0.86 -7.54 0.86
C PRO A 25 -0.50 -7.25 0.20
N GLN A 26 -1.58 -7.88 0.68
CA GLN A 26 -2.92 -7.66 0.12
C GLN A 26 -3.35 -6.20 0.20
N MET A 27 -2.96 -5.50 1.27
CA MET A 27 -3.22 -4.06 1.41
C MET A 27 -2.54 -3.26 0.30
N THR A 28 -1.29 -3.59 -0.04
CA THR A 28 -0.59 -2.94 -1.16
C THR A 28 -1.33 -3.19 -2.48
N GLN A 29 -1.77 -4.42 -2.73
CA GLN A 29 -2.50 -4.75 -3.96
C GLN A 29 -3.83 -4.00 -4.08
N ILE A 30 -4.59 -3.90 -2.98
CA ILE A 30 -5.83 -3.11 -2.92
C ILE A 30 -5.54 -1.64 -3.22
N PHE A 31 -4.54 -1.05 -2.56
CA PHE A 31 -4.23 0.38 -2.70
C PHE A 31 -3.66 0.73 -4.08
N VAL A 32 -2.93 -0.18 -4.73
CA VAL A 32 -2.59 -0.04 -6.15
C VAL A 32 -3.85 0.04 -7.03
N GLY A 33 -4.88 -0.74 -6.74
CA GLY A 33 -6.18 -0.66 -7.42
C GLY A 33 -6.99 0.60 -7.09
N LEU A 34 -6.61 1.34 -6.05
CA LEU A 34 -7.23 2.60 -5.65
C LEU A 34 -6.41 3.84 -6.08
N ALA A 35 -5.28 3.65 -6.77
CA ALA A 35 -4.39 4.73 -7.14
C ALA A 35 -5.06 5.80 -8.02
N ASP A 36 -6.03 5.40 -8.85
CA ASP A 36 -6.81 6.32 -9.71
C ASP A 36 -7.66 7.33 -8.91
N PHE A 37 -7.90 7.06 -7.63
CA PHE A 37 -8.57 7.99 -6.70
C PHE A 37 -7.57 8.93 -5.98
N GLY A 38 -6.28 8.91 -6.35
CA GLY A 38 -5.24 9.69 -5.70
C GLY A 38 -4.75 9.11 -4.36
N LEU A 39 -5.11 7.86 -4.06
CA LEU A 39 -4.69 7.17 -2.85
C LEU A 39 -3.26 6.60 -2.97
N PRO A 40 -2.51 6.52 -1.84
CA PRO A 40 -1.10 6.09 -1.86
C PRO A 40 -0.97 4.60 -2.17
N MET A 41 0.09 4.21 -2.89
CA MET A 41 0.30 2.80 -3.31
C MET A 41 1.19 2.00 -2.37
N ASP A 42 1.83 2.63 -1.38
CA ASP A 42 2.84 2.06 -0.48
C ASP A 42 2.26 1.56 0.86
N VAL A 43 0.95 1.30 0.90
CA VAL A 43 0.25 0.86 2.13
C VAL A 43 0.43 -0.64 2.32
N ILE A 44 0.98 -1.04 3.47
CA ILE A 44 1.31 -2.46 3.73
C ILE A 44 0.45 -3.10 4.83
N ASN A 45 -0.30 -2.33 5.63
CA ASN A 45 -1.05 -2.86 6.77
C ASN A 45 -2.45 -2.23 6.92
N VAL A 46 -3.32 -2.92 7.66
CA VAL A 46 -4.74 -2.58 7.83
C VAL A 46 -4.94 -1.28 8.63
N HIS A 47 -4.07 -1.00 9.61
CA HIS A 47 -4.20 0.17 10.46
C HIS A 47 -3.95 1.47 9.69
N GLU A 48 -2.90 1.47 8.87
CA GLU A 48 -2.59 2.57 7.96
C GLU A 48 -3.71 2.74 6.92
N ALA A 49 -4.13 1.64 6.28
CA ALA A 49 -5.23 1.65 5.32
C ALA A 49 -6.49 2.31 5.90
N ARG A 50 -6.90 1.90 7.10
CA ARG A 50 -8.07 2.48 7.80
C ARG A 50 -7.92 3.99 8.00
N ARG A 51 -6.75 4.45 8.46
CA ARG A 51 -6.50 5.89 8.70
C ARG A 51 -6.64 6.69 7.40
N ILE A 52 -6.04 6.20 6.31
CA ILE A 52 -6.06 6.87 5.00
C ILE A 52 -7.48 6.94 4.46
N LEU A 53 -8.20 5.81 4.41
CA LEU A 53 -9.56 5.75 3.86
C LEU A 53 -10.54 6.63 4.65
N LEU A 54 -10.45 6.64 5.99
CA LEU A 54 -11.28 7.53 6.81
C LEU A 54 -10.93 9.00 6.62
N GLY A 55 -9.67 9.34 6.35
CA GLY A 55 -9.27 10.69 6.00
C GLY A 55 -9.87 11.12 4.67
N PHE A 56 -9.64 10.31 3.63
CA PHE A 56 -10.15 10.53 2.28
C PHE A 56 -11.67 10.74 2.24
N LEU A 57 -12.44 9.83 2.86
CA LEU A 57 -13.90 9.93 2.88
C LEU A 57 -14.42 11.13 3.68
N LYS A 58 -13.67 11.64 4.67
CA LYS A 58 -14.07 12.84 5.43
C LYS A 58 -13.77 14.14 4.68
N GLU A 59 -12.76 14.16 3.81
CA GLU A 59 -12.47 15.32 2.97
C GLU A 59 -13.53 15.48 1.87
N GLU A 60 -14.03 14.36 1.33
CA GLU A 60 -15.16 14.33 0.39
C GLU A 60 -16.49 14.73 1.05
N VAL A 61 -16.68 14.42 2.34
CA VAL A 61 -17.86 14.81 3.13
C VAL A 61 -17.56 16.09 3.91
N LYS A 62 -17.21 17.18 3.21
CA LYS A 62 -17.37 18.52 3.76
C LYS A 62 -18.77 19.03 3.40
N PRO A 63 -19.58 19.52 4.37
CA PRO A 63 -20.92 20.02 4.12
C PRO A 63 -20.94 21.26 3.22
#